data_AF-A0A2H0XTE5-F1
#
_entry.id   AF-A0A2H0XTE5-F1
#
_cell.length_a   1.000
_cell.length_b   1.000
_cell.length_c   1.000
_cell.angle_alpha   90.00
_cell.angle_beta   90.00
_cell.angle_gamma   90.00
#
_symmetry.space_group_name_H-M   'P 1'
#
loop_
_entity.id
_entity.type
_entity.pdbx_description
1 polymer ?
#
loop_
_entity_poly.entity_id
_entity_poly.type
_entity_poly.pdbx_seq_one_letter_code
_entity_poly.pdbx_strand_id
1 'polypeptide(L)'
;MIIKELEKIVQDERAKGQLDPFIQNALKEHLQIYVLYFIFTHAEYIKKLIFTGGTCLRHFFGLERLSKDLDFDFEEKIDVAKLEQELKDFFAEHYRYSDLKTSIKQQGGQILLKFPVLRELGLPYNQASDILLINLDLSANPSRHYKTNTTTKSVHGFNFAARHYDLPSLMAGKLHAVLTRKYLRGQENRESVKGRDYFDLLWFIKKGVRPKLERLSEMLGEKEPLSLGQLEKLVEAKVEDFVKKHKSDFQADLIPFVRNPEVIKTYVSNYWEEYLRYKNNSFSQAVELFVRCEQCKKEFSAGLKLSQENFANFEISKNKHCCPFCQHSNEIVGKDEYIIKTSD
;
A
#
# COMPACT_ATOMS: atom_id res chain seq x y z
N MET A 1 -28.88 0.64 10.29
CA MET A 1 -28.34 1.50 9.21
C MET A 1 -27.27 0.73 8.43
N ILE A 2 -26.23 0.25 9.12
CA ILE A 2 -25.14 -0.55 8.53
C ILE A 2 -25.65 -1.73 7.68
N ILE A 3 -26.58 -2.56 8.17
CA ILE A 3 -27.11 -3.70 7.41
C ILE A 3 -27.63 -3.30 6.02
N LYS A 4 -28.45 -2.23 5.94
CA LYS A 4 -29.00 -1.74 4.66
C LYS A 4 -27.92 -1.26 3.69
N GLU A 5 -26.84 -0.67 4.19
CA GLU A 5 -25.71 -0.28 3.36
C GLU A 5 -24.95 -1.50 2.84
N LEU A 6 -24.74 -2.51 3.69
CA LEU A 6 -24.11 -3.76 3.30
C LEU A 6 -24.97 -4.52 2.27
N GLU A 7 -26.29 -4.61 2.47
CA GLU A 7 -27.24 -5.18 1.50
C GLU A 7 -27.13 -4.50 0.14
N LYS A 8 -27.07 -3.17 0.13
CA LYS A 8 -26.89 -2.40 -1.11
C LYS A 8 -25.57 -2.75 -1.80
N ILE A 9 -24.46 -2.83 -1.07
CA ILE A 9 -23.16 -3.22 -1.65
C ILE A 9 -23.23 -4.64 -2.24
N VAL A 10 -23.86 -5.59 -1.54
CA VAL A 10 -24.05 -6.95 -2.05
C VAL A 10 -24.84 -6.93 -3.36
N GLN A 11 -25.96 -6.21 -3.41
CA GLN A 11 -26.79 -6.09 -4.61
C GLN A 11 -26.02 -5.46 -5.78
N ASP A 12 -25.34 -4.33 -5.53
CA ASP A 12 -24.59 -3.58 -6.54
C ASP A 12 -23.42 -4.42 -7.11
N GLU A 13 -22.68 -5.14 -6.28
CA GLU A 13 -21.54 -5.93 -6.73
C GLU A 13 -21.97 -7.26 -7.39
N ARG A 14 -23.08 -7.88 -6.96
CA ARG A 14 -23.70 -9.01 -7.68
C ARG A 14 -24.19 -8.59 -9.07
N ALA A 15 -24.82 -7.42 -9.18
CA ALA A 15 -25.25 -6.89 -10.48
C ALA A 15 -24.08 -6.66 -11.44
N LYS A 16 -22.87 -6.39 -10.91
CA LYS A 16 -21.62 -6.29 -11.67
C LYS A 16 -20.93 -7.65 -11.91
N GLY A 17 -21.58 -8.76 -11.60
CA GLY A 17 -21.06 -10.12 -11.80
C GLY A 17 -19.90 -10.48 -10.87
N GLN A 18 -19.72 -9.79 -9.74
CA GLN A 18 -18.62 -10.08 -8.82
C GLN A 18 -18.85 -11.36 -8.02
N LEU A 19 -17.77 -12.09 -7.76
CA LEU A 19 -17.79 -13.31 -6.96
C LEU A 19 -17.96 -13.00 -5.47
N ASP A 20 -18.62 -13.88 -4.72
CA ASP A 20 -18.86 -13.68 -3.29
C ASP A 20 -17.60 -13.38 -2.45
N PRO A 21 -16.41 -13.99 -2.68
CA PRO A 21 -15.19 -13.61 -1.96
C PRO A 21 -14.78 -12.15 -2.19
N PHE A 22 -14.99 -11.63 -3.40
CA PHE A 22 -14.75 -10.21 -3.69
C PHE A 22 -15.75 -9.34 -2.94
N ILE A 23 -17.03 -9.70 -2.98
CA ILE A 23 -18.10 -8.97 -2.29
C ILE A 23 -17.81 -8.91 -0.79
N GLN A 24 -17.42 -10.02 -0.15
CA GLN A 24 -17.03 -10.02 1.26
C GLN A 24 -15.89 -9.03 1.55
N ASN A 25 -14.86 -8.95 0.70
CA ASN A 25 -13.80 -7.96 0.89
C ASN A 25 -14.26 -6.52 0.63
N ALA A 26 -15.22 -6.30 -0.27
CA ALA A 26 -15.82 -4.99 -0.49
C ALA A 26 -16.62 -4.52 0.74
N LEU A 27 -17.36 -5.43 1.40
CA LEU A 27 -18.02 -5.13 2.67
C LEU A 27 -17.01 -4.78 3.76
N LYS A 28 -15.85 -5.45 3.80
CA LYS A 28 -14.78 -5.10 4.74
C LYS A 28 -14.25 -3.70 4.49
N GLU A 29 -13.96 -3.35 3.23
CA GLU A 29 -13.47 -2.01 2.87
C GLU A 29 -14.48 -0.91 3.25
N HIS A 30 -15.79 -1.19 3.15
CA HIS A 30 -16.82 -0.28 3.65
C HIS A 30 -16.77 -0.13 5.19
N LEU A 31 -16.77 -1.25 5.92
CA LEU A 31 -16.74 -1.23 7.40
C LEU A 31 -15.46 -0.63 7.97
N GLN A 32 -14.32 -0.77 7.28
CA GLN A 32 -13.05 -0.14 7.65
C GLN A 32 -13.15 1.38 7.75
N ILE A 33 -14.03 2.03 6.96
CA ILE A 33 -14.21 3.48 6.99
C ILE A 33 -14.79 3.95 8.33
N TYR A 34 -15.66 3.17 8.95
CA TYR A 34 -16.22 3.46 10.29
C TYR A 34 -15.10 3.45 11.33
N VAL A 35 -14.23 2.45 11.26
CA VAL A 35 -13.08 2.31 12.17
C VAL A 35 -12.08 3.44 11.97
N LEU A 36 -11.73 3.75 10.72
CA LEU A 36 -10.82 4.85 10.38
C LEU A 36 -11.39 6.20 10.83
N TYR A 37 -12.69 6.42 10.63
CA TYR A 37 -13.37 7.61 11.12
C TYR A 37 -13.25 7.70 12.65
N PHE A 38 -13.65 6.67 13.38
CA PHE A 38 -13.53 6.63 14.84
C PHE A 38 -12.11 6.96 15.30
N ILE A 39 -11.10 6.26 14.79
CA ILE A 39 -9.69 6.46 15.18
C ILE A 39 -9.23 7.91 14.91
N PHE A 40 -9.54 8.44 13.74
CA PHE A 40 -9.04 9.74 13.29
C PHE A 40 -9.93 10.94 13.62
N THR A 41 -11.03 10.72 14.34
CA THR A 41 -11.78 11.78 15.02
C THR A 41 -11.66 11.71 16.53
N HIS A 42 -11.10 10.63 17.09
CA HIS A 42 -10.89 10.48 18.51
C HIS A 42 -9.62 11.19 18.97
N ALA A 43 -9.75 12.10 19.95
CA ALA A 43 -8.67 12.99 20.39
C ALA A 43 -7.42 12.26 20.91
N GLU A 44 -7.60 11.06 21.48
CA GLU A 44 -6.50 10.23 21.96
C GLU A 44 -5.77 9.51 20.82
N TYR A 45 -6.51 8.83 19.94
CA TYR A 45 -5.91 7.91 18.96
C TYR A 45 -5.32 8.61 17.75
N ILE A 46 -5.89 9.76 17.33
CA ILE A 46 -5.39 10.55 16.20
C ILE A 46 -3.90 10.95 16.36
N LYS A 47 -3.44 11.12 17.60
CA LYS A 47 -2.05 11.49 17.91
C LYS A 47 -1.14 10.27 18.04
N LYS A 48 -1.66 9.13 18.52
CA LYS A 48 -0.88 7.94 18.88
C LYS A 48 -0.72 6.93 17.74
N LEU A 49 -1.71 6.83 16.85
CA LEU A 49 -1.74 5.85 15.77
C LEU A 49 -1.27 6.43 14.44
N ILE A 50 -0.46 5.66 13.72
CA ILE A 50 0.01 5.93 12.37
C ILE A 50 -0.54 4.82 11.46
N PHE A 51 -1.40 5.20 10.51
CA PHE A 51 -1.99 4.22 9.59
C PHE A 51 -0.95 3.71 8.57
N THR A 52 -0.90 2.40 8.39
CA THR A 52 0.10 1.71 7.56
C THR A 52 -0.51 0.58 6.73
N GLY A 53 0.34 -0.18 6.04
CA GLY A 53 -0.05 -1.39 5.34
C GLY A 53 -0.82 -1.18 4.02
N GLY A 54 -1.39 -2.26 3.49
CA GLY A 54 -2.05 -2.28 2.18
C GLY A 54 -3.34 -1.46 2.14
N THR A 55 -4.02 -1.35 3.27
CA THR A 55 -5.28 -0.60 3.39
C THR A 55 -5.03 0.91 3.40
N CYS A 56 -3.90 1.35 3.95
CA CYS A 56 -3.41 2.72 3.78
C CYS A 56 -3.14 3.05 2.32
N LEU A 57 -2.43 2.16 1.60
CA LEU A 57 -2.21 2.31 0.15
C LEU A 57 -3.52 2.38 -0.64
N ARG A 58 -4.50 1.55 -0.28
CA ARG A 58 -5.83 1.54 -0.89
C ARG A 58 -6.58 2.85 -0.70
N HIS A 59 -6.69 3.34 0.54
CA HIS A 59 -7.51 4.51 0.82
C HIS A 59 -6.85 5.86 0.48
N PHE A 60 -5.51 5.97 0.56
CA PHE A 60 -4.81 7.25 0.45
C PHE A 60 -3.92 7.39 -0.78
N PHE A 61 -3.56 6.28 -1.44
CA PHE A 61 -2.63 6.33 -2.58
C PHE A 61 -3.15 5.65 -3.86
N GLY A 62 -4.36 5.10 -3.84
CA GLY A 62 -5.01 4.53 -5.03
C GLY A 62 -4.44 3.16 -5.44
N LEU A 63 -4.19 2.27 -4.48
CA LEU A 63 -3.89 0.86 -4.80
C LEU A 63 -5.11 0.19 -5.47
N GLU A 64 -4.86 -0.54 -6.57
CA GLU A 64 -5.89 -1.08 -7.48
C GLU A 64 -6.37 -2.49 -7.11
N ARG A 65 -6.36 -2.81 -5.81
CA ARG A 65 -6.98 -4.00 -5.25
C ARG A 65 -7.60 -3.68 -3.90
N LEU A 66 -8.64 -4.41 -3.51
CA LEU A 66 -9.24 -4.31 -2.18
C LEU A 66 -8.22 -4.72 -1.10
N SER A 67 -8.48 -4.31 0.14
CA SER A 67 -7.69 -4.71 1.31
C SER A 67 -8.58 -5.06 2.51
N LYS A 68 -8.12 -5.96 3.38
CA LYS A 68 -8.98 -6.60 4.40
C LYS A 68 -8.67 -6.23 5.86
N ASP A 69 -7.42 -5.90 6.17
CA ASP A 69 -6.93 -5.69 7.53
C ASP A 69 -6.58 -4.20 7.72
N LEU A 70 -6.75 -3.65 8.91
CA LEU A 70 -6.29 -2.30 9.25
C LEU A 70 -5.02 -2.41 10.08
N ASP A 71 -3.91 -1.92 9.52
CA ASP A 71 -2.62 -1.94 10.22
C ASP A 71 -2.32 -0.54 10.79
N PHE A 72 -1.99 -0.47 12.07
CA PHE A 72 -1.50 0.75 12.70
C PHE A 72 -0.22 0.51 13.48
N ASP A 73 0.73 1.42 13.29
CA ASP A 73 1.89 1.53 14.16
C ASP A 73 1.63 2.58 15.24
N PHE A 74 2.18 2.39 16.43
CA PHE A 74 2.13 3.37 17.52
C PHE A 74 3.52 3.70 18.07
N GLU A 75 3.70 4.94 18.49
CA GLU A 75 4.93 5.42 19.15
C GLU A 75 4.85 5.25 20.67
N GLU A 76 3.66 5.45 21.22
CA GLU A 76 3.35 5.29 22.64
C GLU A 76 2.36 4.15 22.81
N LYS A 77 2.50 3.37 23.89
CA LYS A 77 1.57 2.26 24.17
C LYS A 77 0.14 2.78 24.28
N ILE A 78 -0.78 2.00 23.73
CA ILE A 78 -2.21 2.26 23.75
C ILE A 78 -2.87 1.24 24.67
N ASP A 79 -3.90 1.67 25.40
CA ASP A 79 -4.79 0.76 26.10
C ASP A 79 -5.72 0.08 25.10
N VAL A 80 -5.33 -1.13 24.70
CA VAL A 80 -6.04 -1.92 23.68
C VAL A 80 -7.42 -2.37 24.17
N ALA A 81 -7.57 -2.63 25.48
CA ALA A 81 -8.86 -3.00 26.07
C ALA A 81 -9.84 -1.82 26.05
N LYS A 82 -9.34 -0.62 26.37
CA LYS A 82 -10.12 0.61 26.22
C LYS A 82 -10.50 0.86 24.76
N LEU A 83 -9.56 0.75 23.83
CA LEU A 83 -9.83 0.93 22.40
C LEU A 83 -10.86 -0.08 21.87
N GLU A 84 -10.77 -1.35 22.26
CA GLU A 84 -11.77 -2.38 21.91
C GLU A 84 -13.16 -1.99 22.40
N GLN A 85 -13.28 -1.61 23.68
CA GLN A 85 -14.56 -1.27 24.29
C GLN A 85 -15.17 -0.01 23.65
N GLU A 86 -14.37 1.05 23.45
CA GLU A 86 -14.85 2.28 22.81
C GLU A 86 -15.27 2.07 21.35
N LEU A 87 -14.58 1.19 20.61
CA LEU A 87 -15.04 0.79 19.27
C LEU A 87 -16.40 0.11 19.34
N LYS A 88 -16.60 -0.82 20.29
CA LYS A 88 -17.87 -1.51 20.46
C LYS A 88 -19.00 -0.52 20.79
N ASP A 89 -18.76 0.39 21.71
CA ASP A 89 -19.72 1.42 22.13
C ASP A 89 -20.01 2.40 20.99
N PHE A 90 -19.00 2.77 20.20
CA PHE A 90 -19.17 3.59 19.01
C PHE A 90 -20.17 2.97 18.01
N PHE A 91 -20.04 1.68 17.68
CA PHE A 91 -20.99 1.00 16.80
C PHE A 91 -22.39 0.87 17.43
N ALA A 92 -22.47 0.56 18.72
CA ALA A 92 -23.74 0.40 19.42
C ALA A 92 -24.52 1.73 19.54
N GLU A 93 -23.87 2.80 19.99
CA GLU A 93 -24.50 4.07 20.33
C GLU A 93 -24.73 4.96 19.09
N HIS A 94 -23.73 5.10 18.23
CA HIS A 94 -23.78 6.04 17.10
C HIS A 94 -24.44 5.44 15.87
N TYR A 95 -24.31 4.13 15.67
CA TYR A 95 -24.81 3.42 14.48
C TYR A 95 -25.93 2.43 14.77
N ARG A 96 -26.34 2.32 16.05
CA ARG A 96 -27.40 1.41 16.52
C ARG A 96 -27.14 -0.03 16.10
N TYR A 97 -25.88 -0.45 16.16
CA TYR A 97 -25.44 -1.80 15.81
C TYR A 97 -24.88 -2.51 17.05
N SER A 98 -25.77 -3.04 17.88
CA SER A 98 -25.44 -3.70 19.15
C SER A 98 -24.87 -5.12 19.01
N ASP A 99 -25.05 -5.75 17.84
CA ASP A 99 -24.67 -7.15 17.61
C ASP A 99 -23.17 -7.34 17.32
N LEU A 100 -22.40 -6.25 17.31
CA LEU A 100 -20.96 -6.30 17.16
C LEU A 100 -20.33 -7.05 18.33
N LYS A 101 -19.63 -8.15 17.99
CA LYS A 101 -18.78 -8.86 18.93
C LYS A 101 -17.33 -8.43 18.71
N THR A 102 -16.55 -8.40 19.78
CA THR A 102 -15.13 -8.05 19.73
C THR A 102 -14.29 -9.14 20.40
N SER A 103 -12.99 -9.18 20.08
CA SER A 103 -12.02 -9.90 20.92
C SER A 103 -10.60 -9.42 20.66
N ILE A 104 -9.79 -9.35 21.71
CA ILE A 104 -8.35 -9.12 21.61
C ILE A 104 -7.60 -10.43 21.38
N LYS A 105 -6.59 -10.38 20.50
CA LYS A 105 -5.67 -11.48 20.17
C LYS A 105 -4.22 -11.00 20.28
N GLN A 106 -3.29 -11.95 20.13
CA GLN A 106 -1.85 -11.67 20.08
C GLN A 106 -1.33 -10.81 21.25
N GLN A 107 -1.78 -11.11 22.47
CA GLN A 107 -1.39 -10.37 23.69
C GLN A 107 -1.61 -8.84 23.60
N GLY A 108 -2.66 -8.40 22.89
CA GLY A 108 -2.94 -6.99 22.69
C GLY A 108 -2.48 -6.43 21.33
N GLY A 109 -1.79 -7.22 20.51
CA GLY A 109 -1.38 -6.79 19.17
C GLY A 109 -2.49 -6.76 18.13
N GLN A 110 -3.69 -7.28 18.43
CA GLN A 110 -4.78 -7.36 17.45
C GLN A 110 -6.16 -7.25 18.10
N ILE A 111 -7.04 -6.43 17.52
CA ILE A 111 -8.48 -6.37 17.84
C ILE A 111 -9.26 -6.97 16.66
N LEU A 112 -10.20 -7.86 16.97
CA LEU A 112 -11.10 -8.50 16.01
C LEU A 112 -12.51 -7.93 16.14
N LEU A 113 -13.00 -7.24 15.13
CA LEU A 113 -14.39 -6.79 15.04
C LEU A 113 -15.20 -7.82 14.23
N LYS A 114 -16.20 -8.43 14.87
CA LYS A 114 -16.96 -9.58 14.35
C LYS A 114 -18.40 -9.18 14.07
N PHE A 115 -18.72 -9.01 12.80
CA PHE A 115 -20.05 -8.65 12.31
C PHE A 115 -20.82 -9.92 11.88
N PRO A 116 -21.82 -10.40 12.66
CA PRO A 116 -22.59 -11.59 12.32
C PRO A 116 -23.63 -11.31 11.22
N VAL A 117 -23.18 -11.02 10.00
CA VAL A 117 -24.03 -10.49 8.90
C VAL A 117 -24.06 -11.38 7.65
N LEU A 118 -23.22 -12.42 7.54
CA LEU A 118 -23.04 -13.12 6.27
C LEU A 118 -24.31 -13.83 5.78
N ARG A 119 -25.04 -14.49 6.67
CA ARG A 119 -26.28 -15.23 6.41
C ARG A 119 -27.41 -14.29 6.04
N GLU A 120 -27.59 -13.19 6.79
CA GLU A 120 -28.60 -12.18 6.48
C GLU A 120 -28.36 -11.57 5.10
N LEU A 121 -27.09 -11.36 4.73
CA LEU A 121 -26.68 -10.87 3.42
C LEU A 121 -26.69 -11.94 2.31
N GLY A 122 -27.01 -13.20 2.64
CA GLY A 122 -27.00 -14.33 1.70
C GLY A 122 -25.63 -14.60 1.08
N LEU A 123 -24.55 -14.33 1.81
CA LEU A 123 -23.16 -14.61 1.41
C LEU A 123 -22.69 -15.96 1.98
N PRO A 124 -21.75 -16.65 1.31
CA PRO A 124 -21.26 -17.94 1.76
C PRO A 124 -20.60 -17.81 3.13
N TYR A 125 -21.07 -18.63 4.05
CA TYR A 125 -20.54 -18.80 5.40
C TYR A 125 -20.19 -20.29 5.58
N ASN A 126 -19.17 -20.60 6.36
CA ASN A 126 -18.97 -21.99 6.78
C ASN A 126 -19.92 -22.25 7.97
N GLN A 127 -20.39 -23.50 8.15
CA GLN A 127 -21.29 -23.86 9.26
C GLN A 127 -20.73 -23.46 10.64
N ALA A 128 -19.42 -23.18 10.74
CA ALA A 128 -18.74 -22.74 11.94
C ALA A 128 -18.82 -21.22 12.23
N SER A 129 -19.11 -20.34 11.26
CA SER A 129 -19.09 -18.89 11.49
C SER A 129 -19.83 -18.06 10.44
N ASP A 130 -20.82 -17.30 10.92
CA ASP A 130 -21.63 -16.32 10.18
C ASP A 130 -21.00 -14.91 10.16
N ILE A 131 -19.69 -14.84 10.41
CA ILE A 131 -19.02 -13.60 10.83
C ILE A 131 -18.20 -13.02 9.69
N LEU A 132 -18.49 -11.77 9.33
CA LEU A 132 -17.58 -10.91 8.60
C LEU A 132 -16.60 -10.27 9.59
N LEU A 133 -15.31 -10.49 9.37
CA LEU A 133 -14.24 -10.10 10.29
C LEU A 133 -13.46 -8.90 9.75
N ILE A 134 -13.30 -7.87 10.59
CA ILE A 134 -12.33 -6.77 10.40
C ILE A 134 -11.24 -6.92 11.46
N ASN A 135 -10.00 -7.03 11.00
CA ASN A 135 -8.83 -7.11 11.86
C ASN A 135 -8.21 -5.72 11.99
N LEU A 136 -7.92 -5.31 13.22
CA LEU A 136 -7.10 -4.14 13.51
C LEU A 136 -5.81 -4.67 14.14
N ASP A 137 -4.71 -4.58 13.40
CA ASP A 137 -3.38 -4.95 13.86
C ASP A 137 -2.67 -3.71 14.42
N LEU A 138 -2.15 -3.82 15.64
CA LEU A 138 -1.51 -2.75 16.40
C LEU A 138 -0.08 -3.17 16.73
N SER A 139 0.90 -2.44 16.19
CA SER A 139 2.31 -2.74 16.39
C SER A 139 3.07 -1.52 16.91
N ALA A 140 4.11 -1.75 17.72
CA ALA A 140 5.04 -0.68 18.02
C ALA A 140 5.79 -0.29 16.74
N ASN A 141 5.94 1.01 16.48
CA ASN A 141 6.67 1.48 15.31
C ASN A 141 8.10 0.90 15.31
N PRO A 142 8.49 0.14 14.26
CA PRO A 142 9.71 -0.67 14.30
C PRO A 142 11.00 0.11 13.99
N SER A 143 10.91 1.39 13.64
CA SER A 143 12.05 2.17 13.18
C SER A 143 11.87 3.67 13.42
N ARG A 144 12.94 4.37 13.79
CA ARG A 144 12.94 5.84 13.95
C ARG A 144 12.96 6.59 12.62
N HIS A 145 13.30 5.91 11.52
CA HIS A 145 13.45 6.51 10.20
C HIS A 145 12.12 6.44 9.44
N TYR A 146 11.28 7.46 9.56
CA TYR A 146 10.04 7.52 8.80
C TYR A 146 9.56 8.95 8.62
N LYS A 147 8.53 9.14 7.78
CA LYS A 147 7.79 10.38 7.73
C LYS A 147 6.30 10.06 7.75
N THR A 148 5.52 10.95 8.36
CA THR A 148 4.06 10.88 8.33
C THR A 148 3.49 12.08 7.61
N ASN A 149 2.34 11.86 6.98
CA ASN A 149 1.49 12.91 6.43
C ASN A 149 0.12 12.81 7.09
N THR A 150 -0.59 13.93 7.12
CA THR A 150 -2.00 13.97 7.49
C THR A 150 -2.81 14.33 6.25
N THR A 151 -3.67 13.42 5.81
CA THR A 151 -4.48 13.60 4.60
C THR A 151 -5.96 13.58 4.95
N THR A 152 -6.72 14.55 4.44
CA THR A 152 -8.17 14.57 4.60
C THR A 152 -8.83 13.54 3.69
N LYS A 153 -9.89 12.91 4.18
CA LYS A 153 -10.67 11.93 3.45
C LYS A 153 -12.16 12.19 3.64
N SER A 154 -12.85 12.33 2.51
CA SER A 154 -14.30 12.45 2.43
C SER A 154 -14.85 11.26 1.62
N VAL A 155 -15.52 10.32 2.28
CA VAL A 155 -16.01 9.10 1.63
C VAL A 155 -17.27 8.58 2.34
N HIS A 156 -18.30 8.19 1.60
CA HIS A 156 -19.57 7.67 2.15
C HIS A 156 -20.18 8.53 3.28
N GLY A 157 -20.03 9.86 3.20
CA GLY A 157 -20.52 10.80 4.22
C GLY A 157 -19.59 11.00 5.42
N PHE A 158 -18.52 10.20 5.54
CA PHE A 158 -17.48 10.37 6.56
C PHE A 158 -16.47 11.42 6.14
N ASN A 159 -16.05 12.26 7.09
CA ASN A 159 -15.01 13.27 6.91
C ASN A 159 -14.02 13.17 8.07
N PHE A 160 -12.76 12.88 7.79
CA PHE A 160 -11.70 12.77 8.80
C PHE A 160 -10.32 13.10 8.20
N ALA A 161 -9.32 13.31 9.04
CA ALA A 161 -7.94 13.55 8.65
C ALA A 161 -7.05 12.45 9.24
N ALA A 162 -6.55 11.56 8.38
CA ALA A 162 -5.77 10.42 8.84
C ALA A 162 -4.28 10.73 8.87
N ARG A 163 -3.64 10.46 10.02
CA ARG A 163 -2.18 10.38 10.13
C ARG A 163 -1.72 9.03 9.58
N HIS A 164 -0.84 9.05 8.59
CA HIS A 164 -0.34 7.83 7.94
C HIS A 164 1.12 7.99 7.49
N TYR A 165 1.82 6.88 7.23
CA TYR A 165 3.17 6.94 6.67
C TYR A 165 3.18 7.54 5.26
N ASP A 166 4.29 8.20 4.90
CA ASP A 166 4.56 8.58 3.52
C ASP A 166 4.84 7.35 2.64
N LEU A 167 4.76 7.55 1.32
CA LEU A 167 4.86 6.45 0.36
C LEU A 167 6.24 5.73 0.40
N PRO A 168 7.38 6.41 0.56
CA PRO A 168 8.68 5.77 0.80
C PRO A 168 8.75 4.89 2.06
N SER A 169 8.15 5.33 3.18
CA SER A 169 8.09 4.53 4.41
C SER A 169 7.18 3.31 4.25
N LEU A 170 6.06 3.43 3.54
CA LEU A 170 5.18 2.30 3.22
C LEU A 170 5.88 1.29 2.29
N MET A 171 6.66 1.77 1.32
CA MET A 171 7.45 0.90 0.44
C MET A 171 8.50 0.11 1.22
N ALA A 172 9.19 0.76 2.18
CA ALA A 172 10.13 0.07 3.07
C ALA A 172 9.43 -1.05 3.87
N GLY A 173 8.25 -0.78 4.43
CA GLY A 173 7.48 -1.83 5.12
C GLY A 173 7.06 -2.99 4.20
N LYS A 174 6.70 -2.69 2.95
CA LYS A 174 6.36 -3.70 1.94
C LYS A 174 7.58 -4.56 1.56
N LEU A 175 8.73 -3.94 1.32
CA LEU A 175 9.97 -4.63 1.04
C LEU A 175 10.41 -5.51 2.20
N HIS A 176 10.31 -5.02 3.43
CA HIS A 176 10.57 -5.83 4.61
C HIS A 176 9.71 -7.10 4.64
N ALA A 177 8.40 -7.00 4.35
CA ALA A 177 7.53 -8.16 4.27
C ALA A 177 7.94 -9.13 3.15
N VAL A 178 8.29 -8.64 1.96
CA VAL A 178 8.75 -9.47 0.82
C VAL A 178 10.06 -10.19 1.14
N LEU A 179 11.00 -9.52 1.80
CA LEU A 179 12.32 -10.06 2.09
C LEU A 179 12.31 -11.07 3.25
N THR A 180 11.52 -10.81 4.30
CA THR A 180 11.58 -11.58 5.56
C THR A 180 10.59 -12.75 5.65
N ARG A 181 9.45 -12.68 4.95
CA ARG A 181 8.46 -13.77 5.01
C ARG A 181 9.04 -15.06 4.42
N LYS A 182 8.88 -16.15 5.15
CA LYS A 182 9.31 -17.49 4.76
C LYS A 182 8.15 -18.19 4.05
N TYR A 183 8.46 -18.96 3.01
CA TYR A 183 7.47 -19.80 2.34
C TYR A 183 7.31 -21.09 3.14
N LEU A 184 6.13 -21.36 3.71
CA LEU A 184 5.84 -22.62 4.38
C LEU A 184 4.84 -23.44 3.53
N ARG A 185 5.21 -24.68 3.18
CA ARG A 185 4.29 -25.66 2.58
C ARG A 185 3.95 -26.72 3.64
N GLY A 186 2.66 -26.99 3.85
CA GLY A 186 2.20 -28.10 4.69
C GLY A 186 0.70 -28.05 4.99
N GLN A 187 0.12 -29.20 5.35
CA GLN A 187 -1.30 -29.31 5.70
C GLN A 187 -1.66 -28.68 7.06
N GLU A 188 -0.68 -28.34 7.91
CA GLU A 188 -0.93 -27.86 9.28
C GLU A 188 -0.34 -26.47 9.63
N ASN A 189 0.28 -25.75 8.69
CA ASN A 189 0.78 -24.38 8.95
C ASN A 189 0.74 -23.54 7.66
N ARG A 190 -0.45 -23.07 7.29
CA ARG A 190 -0.64 -22.24 6.09
C ARG A 190 -0.17 -20.80 6.33
N GLU A 191 1.13 -20.56 6.28
CA GLU A 191 1.59 -19.30 5.68
C GLU A 191 1.56 -19.48 4.16
N SER A 192 0.35 -19.40 3.61
CA SER A 192 0.14 -19.28 2.17
C SER A 192 0.93 -18.07 1.68
N VAL A 193 1.70 -18.29 0.61
CA VAL A 193 2.37 -17.26 -0.18
C VAL A 193 1.43 -16.07 -0.38
N LYS A 194 1.81 -14.87 0.08
CA LYS A 194 0.95 -13.67 0.00
C LYS A 194 1.18 -12.91 -1.32
N GLY A 195 0.51 -13.35 -2.38
CA GLY A 195 0.47 -12.70 -3.69
C GLY A 195 0.31 -11.18 -3.66
N ARG A 196 -0.53 -10.67 -2.76
CA ARG A 196 -0.79 -9.25 -2.58
C ARG A 196 0.45 -8.42 -2.24
N ASP A 197 1.46 -8.98 -1.57
CA ASP A 197 2.69 -8.24 -1.30
C ASP A 197 3.48 -7.96 -2.58
N TYR A 198 3.52 -8.94 -3.50
CA TYR A 198 4.17 -8.78 -4.79
C TYR A 198 3.34 -7.86 -5.72
N PHE A 199 2.02 -7.95 -5.67
CA PHE A 199 1.16 -6.99 -6.36
C PHE A 199 1.45 -5.55 -5.94
N ASP A 200 1.51 -5.29 -4.63
CA ASP A 200 1.82 -3.95 -4.11
C ASP A 200 3.24 -3.51 -4.46
N LEU A 201 4.22 -4.43 -4.40
CA LEU A 201 5.60 -4.16 -4.77
C LEU A 201 5.72 -3.67 -6.22
N LEU A 202 5.11 -4.39 -7.17
CA LEU A 202 5.14 -3.96 -8.57
C LEU A 202 4.40 -2.64 -8.77
N TRP A 203 3.32 -2.40 -8.02
CA TRP A 203 2.63 -1.11 -8.02
C TRP A 203 3.52 0.05 -7.54
N PHE A 204 4.32 -0.15 -6.48
CA PHE A 204 5.30 0.85 -6.02
C PHE A 204 6.36 1.12 -7.10
N ILE A 205 6.88 0.05 -7.72
CA ILE A 205 7.92 0.11 -8.74
C ILE A 205 7.44 0.85 -9.99
N LYS A 206 6.23 0.54 -10.47
CA LYS A 206 5.59 1.24 -11.60
C LYS A 206 5.38 2.72 -11.32
N LYS A 207 5.08 3.08 -10.06
CA LYS A 207 4.99 4.49 -9.63
C LYS A 207 6.34 5.17 -9.41
N GLY A 208 7.46 4.46 -9.54
CA GLY A 208 8.80 4.99 -9.31
C GLY A 208 9.04 5.45 -7.88
N VAL A 209 8.33 4.84 -6.91
CA VAL A 209 8.54 5.15 -5.50
C VAL A 209 9.89 4.60 -5.09
N ARG A 210 10.66 5.40 -4.35
CA ARG A 210 11.91 4.94 -3.74
C ARG A 210 11.67 4.57 -2.29
N PRO A 211 12.24 3.45 -1.82
CA PRO A 211 12.09 3.06 -0.43
C PRO A 211 12.93 3.97 0.47
N LYS A 212 12.44 4.22 1.67
CA LYS A 212 13.27 4.82 2.73
C LYS A 212 14.27 3.77 3.24
N LEU A 213 15.50 3.82 2.75
CA LEU A 213 16.51 2.77 2.95
C LEU A 213 16.89 2.60 4.42
N GLU A 214 17.02 3.70 5.15
CA GLU A 214 17.37 3.69 6.58
C GLU A 214 16.28 3.00 7.39
N ARG A 215 15.00 3.19 7.01
CA ARG A 215 13.87 2.47 7.63
C ARG A 215 14.00 0.98 7.39
N LEU A 216 14.20 0.60 6.13
CA LEU A 216 14.27 -0.80 5.74
C LEU A 216 15.46 -1.51 6.42
N SER A 217 16.63 -0.88 6.42
CA SER A 217 17.83 -1.40 7.09
C SER A 217 17.63 -1.61 8.58
N GLU A 218 17.06 -0.63 9.28
CA GLU A 218 16.77 -0.77 10.72
C GLU A 218 15.78 -1.92 10.98
N MET A 219 14.72 -2.03 10.17
CA MET A 219 13.75 -3.13 10.28
C MET A 219 14.36 -4.50 9.98
N LEU A 220 15.36 -4.58 9.09
CA LEU A 220 16.09 -5.81 8.78
C LEU A 220 17.19 -6.14 9.82
N GLY A 221 17.48 -5.21 10.76
CA GLY A 221 18.56 -5.37 11.74
C GLY A 221 19.96 -5.13 11.17
N GLU A 222 20.05 -4.44 10.04
CA GLU A 222 21.34 -4.08 9.42
C GLU A 222 22.02 -2.94 10.20
N LYS A 223 23.34 -3.03 10.35
CA LYS A 223 24.13 -2.00 11.07
C LYS A 223 24.29 -0.72 10.27
N GLU A 224 24.38 -0.84 8.94
CA GLU A 224 24.56 0.26 8.01
C GLU A 224 23.40 0.29 7.00
N PRO A 225 23.03 1.47 6.46
CA PRO A 225 22.03 1.57 5.42
C PRO A 225 22.39 0.73 4.19
N LEU A 226 21.42 -0.05 3.69
CA LEU A 226 21.56 -0.81 2.45
C LEU A 226 21.66 0.18 1.29
N SER A 227 22.59 -0.06 0.38
CA SER A 227 22.59 0.63 -0.91
C SER A 227 21.42 0.15 -1.78
N LEU A 228 20.96 1.00 -2.71
CA LEU A 228 19.91 0.63 -3.67
C LEU A 228 20.29 -0.63 -4.48
N GLY A 229 21.55 -0.75 -4.91
CA GLY A 229 22.00 -1.91 -5.69
C GLY A 229 22.05 -3.21 -4.88
N GLN A 230 22.32 -3.15 -3.57
CA GLN A 230 22.20 -4.33 -2.70
C GLN A 230 20.73 -4.73 -2.54
N LEU A 231 19.86 -3.75 -2.30
CA LEU A 231 18.43 -3.97 -2.17
C LEU A 231 17.83 -4.58 -3.44
N GLU A 232 18.18 -4.04 -4.61
CA GLU A 232 17.71 -4.53 -5.91
C GLU A 232 18.00 -6.02 -6.08
N LYS A 233 19.24 -6.45 -5.79
CA LYS A 233 19.66 -7.85 -5.89
C LYS A 233 18.84 -8.77 -4.98
N LEU A 234 18.59 -8.34 -3.73
CA LEU A 234 17.80 -9.11 -2.77
C LEU A 234 16.34 -9.24 -3.22
N VAL A 235 15.75 -8.14 -3.70
CA VAL A 235 14.36 -8.11 -4.17
C VAL A 235 14.20 -8.92 -5.45
N GLU A 236 15.11 -8.77 -6.41
CA GLU A 236 15.09 -9.50 -7.67
C GLU A 236 15.16 -11.02 -7.44
N ALA A 237 16.04 -11.49 -6.55
CA ALA A 237 16.13 -12.90 -6.20
C ALA A 237 14.81 -13.43 -5.60
N LYS A 238 14.16 -12.65 -4.72
CA LYS A 238 12.84 -13.01 -4.14
C LYS A 238 11.73 -13.03 -5.20
N VAL A 239 11.70 -12.02 -6.06
CA VAL A 239 10.72 -11.92 -7.14
C VAL A 239 10.89 -13.07 -8.12
N GLU A 240 12.10 -13.36 -8.55
CA GLU A 240 12.41 -14.45 -9.49
C GLU A 240 11.99 -15.81 -8.93
N ASP A 241 12.35 -16.09 -7.67
CA ASP A 241 11.95 -17.31 -6.97
C ASP A 241 10.42 -17.45 -6.90
N PHE A 242 9.76 -16.35 -6.54
CA PHE A 242 8.31 -16.30 -6.37
C PHE A 242 7.55 -16.54 -7.68
N VAL A 243 7.89 -15.82 -8.75
CA VAL A 243 7.23 -15.97 -10.04
C VAL A 243 7.51 -17.32 -10.68
N LYS A 244 8.61 -17.99 -10.35
CA LYS A 244 8.91 -19.34 -10.84
C LYS A 244 8.16 -20.42 -10.07
N LYS A 245 8.13 -20.35 -8.74
CA LYS A 245 7.67 -21.45 -7.88
C LYS A 245 6.24 -21.33 -7.37
N HIS A 246 5.67 -20.11 -7.37
CA HIS A 246 4.44 -19.81 -6.63
C HIS A 246 3.34 -19.10 -7.43
N LYS A 247 3.31 -19.27 -8.77
CA LYS A 247 2.29 -18.63 -9.63
C LYS A 247 0.85 -18.95 -9.20
N SER A 248 0.55 -20.20 -8.89
CA SER A 248 -0.81 -20.62 -8.50
C SER A 248 -1.24 -19.99 -7.18
N ASP A 249 -0.33 -19.94 -6.20
CA ASP A 249 -0.60 -19.31 -4.89
C ASP A 249 -0.77 -17.79 -5.04
N PHE A 250 0.03 -17.15 -5.91
CA PHE A 250 -0.11 -15.74 -6.26
C PHE A 250 -1.51 -15.45 -6.82
N GLN A 251 -1.95 -16.25 -7.79
CA GLN A 251 -3.28 -16.09 -8.39
C GLN A 251 -4.37 -16.27 -7.34
N ALA A 252 -4.31 -17.33 -6.54
CA ALA A 252 -5.30 -17.64 -5.53
C ALA A 252 -5.44 -16.54 -4.46
N ASP A 253 -4.32 -15.94 -4.01
CA ASP A 253 -4.36 -14.84 -3.02
C ASP A 253 -4.90 -13.52 -3.63
N LEU A 254 -4.76 -13.29 -4.95
CA LEU A 254 -5.23 -12.06 -5.59
C LEU A 254 -6.69 -12.09 -6.03
N ILE A 255 -7.21 -13.24 -6.46
CA ILE A 255 -8.58 -13.39 -7.01
C ILE A 255 -9.65 -12.70 -6.15
N PRO A 256 -9.66 -12.83 -4.81
CA PRO A 256 -10.69 -12.21 -3.98
C PRO A 256 -10.60 -10.68 -3.84
N PHE A 257 -9.57 -10.03 -4.39
CA PHE A 257 -9.27 -8.62 -4.13
C PHE A 257 -9.29 -7.74 -5.39
N VAL A 258 -9.44 -8.32 -6.57
CA VAL A 258 -9.50 -7.55 -7.83
C VAL A 258 -10.85 -7.72 -8.49
N ARG A 259 -11.31 -6.66 -9.14
CA ARG A 259 -12.64 -6.60 -9.77
C ARG A 259 -12.77 -7.47 -11.02
N ASN A 260 -11.66 -7.68 -11.74
CA ASN A 260 -11.62 -8.56 -12.90
C ASN A 260 -10.61 -9.68 -12.66
N PRO A 261 -11.04 -10.85 -12.14
CA PRO A 261 -10.13 -11.97 -11.88
C PRO A 261 -9.47 -12.55 -13.15
N GLU A 262 -10.07 -12.37 -14.33
CA GLU A 262 -9.57 -12.95 -15.59
C GLU A 262 -8.19 -12.39 -15.97
N VAL A 263 -7.91 -11.14 -15.61
CA VAL A 263 -6.62 -10.49 -15.90
C VAL A 263 -5.49 -11.00 -15.02
N ILE A 264 -5.79 -11.63 -13.88
CA ILE A 264 -4.76 -12.07 -12.92
C ILE A 264 -3.82 -13.08 -13.57
N LYS A 265 -4.34 -14.03 -14.36
CA LYS A 265 -3.49 -15.04 -15.01
C LYS A 265 -2.42 -14.38 -15.89
N THR A 266 -2.84 -13.40 -16.70
CA THR A 266 -1.94 -12.64 -17.57
C THR A 266 -0.99 -11.76 -16.75
N TYR A 267 -1.51 -11.05 -15.75
CA TYR A 267 -0.71 -10.22 -14.83
C TYR A 267 0.42 -11.02 -14.18
N VAL A 268 0.10 -12.16 -13.56
CA VAL A 268 1.07 -13.04 -12.91
C VAL A 268 2.08 -13.62 -13.90
N SER A 269 1.64 -13.93 -15.12
CA SER A 269 2.54 -14.45 -16.16
C SER A 269 3.51 -13.38 -16.67
N ASN A 270 3.06 -12.13 -16.77
CA ASN A 270 3.83 -10.98 -17.24
C ASN A 270 4.65 -10.28 -16.13
N TYR A 271 4.44 -10.66 -14.86
CA TYR A 271 5.01 -9.95 -13.71
C TYR A 271 6.52 -9.76 -13.81
N TRP A 272 7.27 -10.80 -14.21
CA TRP A 272 8.73 -10.74 -14.30
C TRP A 272 9.20 -9.71 -15.32
N GLU A 273 8.57 -9.68 -16.50
CA GLU A 273 8.91 -8.72 -17.55
C GLU A 273 8.57 -7.29 -17.13
N GLU A 274 7.44 -7.08 -16.46
CA GLU A 274 7.09 -5.76 -15.92
C GLU A 274 8.04 -5.33 -14.80
N TYR A 275 8.42 -6.25 -13.91
CA TYR A 275 9.40 -5.96 -12.87
C TYR A 275 10.72 -5.51 -13.50
N LEU A 276 11.28 -6.27 -14.44
CA LEU A 276 12.52 -5.90 -15.13
C LEU A 276 12.40 -4.56 -15.88
N ARG A 277 11.25 -4.29 -16.50
CA ARG A 277 10.99 -3.04 -17.24
C ARG A 277 10.99 -1.81 -16.33
N TYR A 278 10.51 -1.94 -15.09
CA TYR A 278 10.26 -0.78 -14.22
C TYR A 278 11.16 -0.71 -12.98
N LYS A 279 11.89 -1.77 -12.61
CA LYS A 279 12.70 -1.86 -11.37
C LYS A 279 13.63 -0.65 -11.19
N ASN A 280 14.20 -0.15 -12.28
CA ASN A 280 15.15 0.95 -12.27
C ASN A 280 14.52 2.26 -11.78
N ASN A 281 13.21 2.45 -11.94
CA ASN A 281 12.50 3.61 -11.43
C ASN A 281 12.63 3.74 -9.90
N SER A 282 12.72 2.60 -9.20
CA SER A 282 12.78 2.52 -7.74
C SER A 282 14.16 2.21 -7.19
N PHE A 283 15.01 1.51 -7.96
CA PHE A 283 16.29 0.98 -7.47
C PHE A 283 17.55 1.54 -8.15
N SER A 284 17.43 2.42 -9.14
CA SER A 284 18.59 3.17 -9.66
C SER A 284 18.68 4.56 -9.04
N GLN A 285 19.84 5.22 -9.08
CA GLN A 285 19.95 6.63 -8.70
C GLN A 285 19.09 7.51 -9.62
N ALA A 286 18.59 8.63 -9.09
CA ALA A 286 17.79 9.54 -9.90
C ALA A 286 18.74 10.57 -10.45
N VAL A 287 18.54 10.88 -11.72
CA VAL A 287 19.17 12.00 -12.37
C VAL A 287 18.10 13.03 -12.68
N GLU A 288 18.33 14.24 -12.20
CA GLU A 288 17.57 15.40 -12.63
C GLU A 288 18.35 16.08 -13.76
N LEU A 289 17.64 16.38 -14.84
CA LEU A 289 18.23 17.03 -16.00
C LEU A 289 18.12 18.54 -15.84
N PHE A 290 19.23 19.22 -16.02
CA PHE A 290 19.34 20.67 -16.01
C PHE A 290 19.73 21.17 -17.40
N VAL A 291 19.27 22.38 -17.72
CA VAL A 291 19.67 23.10 -18.92
C VAL A 291 20.44 24.34 -18.52
N ARG A 292 21.57 24.59 -19.19
CA ARG A 292 22.28 25.87 -19.09
C ARG A 292 21.74 26.82 -20.15
N CYS A 293 21.18 27.95 -19.72
CA CYS A 293 20.60 28.90 -20.65
C CYS A 293 21.63 29.50 -21.60
N GLU A 294 21.37 29.50 -22.91
CA GLU A 294 22.26 30.06 -23.92
C GLU A 294 22.45 31.57 -23.76
N GLN A 295 21.41 32.29 -23.35
CA GLN A 295 21.41 33.74 -23.20
C GLN A 295 22.03 34.21 -21.88
N CYS A 296 21.52 33.74 -20.74
CA CYS A 296 21.95 34.25 -19.42
C CYS A 296 22.94 33.35 -18.69
N LYS A 297 23.33 32.20 -19.28
CA LYS A 297 24.27 31.20 -18.74
C LYS A 297 23.90 30.57 -17.39
N LYS A 298 22.72 30.87 -16.83
CA LYS A 298 22.20 30.26 -15.60
C LYS A 298 21.70 28.85 -15.88
N GLU A 299 21.92 27.95 -14.92
CA GLU A 299 21.38 26.59 -14.93
C GLU A 299 19.98 26.58 -14.31
N PHE A 300 19.07 25.82 -14.90
CA PHE A 300 17.73 25.61 -14.37
C PHE A 300 17.27 24.16 -14.62
N SER A 301 16.36 23.66 -13.78
CA SER A 301 15.80 22.32 -13.94
C SER A 301 14.96 22.24 -15.22
N ALA A 302 15.16 21.17 -15.99
CA ALA A 302 14.33 20.82 -17.14
C ALA A 302 12.97 20.22 -16.74
N GLY A 303 12.72 20.03 -15.43
CA GLY A 303 11.54 19.33 -14.92
C GLY A 303 11.54 17.82 -15.21
N LEU A 304 12.64 17.28 -15.73
CA LEU A 304 12.80 15.88 -16.07
C LEU A 304 13.64 15.19 -15.01
N LYS A 305 13.01 14.26 -14.27
CA LYS A 305 13.68 13.39 -13.31
C LYS A 305 13.56 11.95 -13.79
N LEU A 306 14.69 11.32 -14.09
CA LEU A 306 14.78 9.97 -14.64
C LEU A 306 15.61 9.08 -13.73
N SER A 307 15.47 7.79 -13.93
CA SER A 307 16.38 6.77 -13.40
C SER A 307 17.71 6.84 -14.18
N GLN A 308 18.85 6.52 -13.56
CA GLN A 308 20.15 6.59 -14.23
C GLN A 308 20.22 5.70 -15.49
N GLU A 309 19.61 4.52 -15.44
CA GLU A 309 19.47 3.64 -16.62
C GLU A 309 18.47 4.17 -17.64
N ASN A 310 17.35 4.77 -17.21
CA ASN A 310 16.40 5.39 -18.13
C ASN A 310 17.08 6.54 -18.87
N PHE A 311 17.95 7.31 -18.20
CA PHE A 311 18.77 8.33 -18.86
C PHE A 311 19.77 7.74 -19.86
N ALA A 312 20.41 6.61 -19.54
CA ALA A 312 21.31 5.93 -20.47
C ALA A 312 20.59 5.58 -21.79
N ASN A 313 19.33 5.15 -21.69
CA ASN A 313 18.44 4.80 -22.80
C ASN A 313 17.51 5.94 -23.26
N PHE A 314 17.72 7.17 -22.78
CA PHE A 314 16.84 8.30 -23.07
C PHE A 314 17.11 8.83 -24.48
N GLU A 315 16.20 8.56 -25.40
CA GLU A 315 16.21 9.15 -26.74
C GLU A 315 15.46 10.50 -26.70
N ILE A 316 16.13 11.56 -27.16
CA ILE A 316 15.55 12.91 -27.23
C ILE A 316 15.27 13.25 -28.68
N SER A 317 13.99 13.56 -28.96
CA SER A 317 13.62 14.46 -30.05
C SER A 317 13.75 15.90 -29.57
N LYS A 318 14.07 16.85 -30.48
CA LYS A 318 14.16 18.30 -30.19
C LYS A 318 13.15 18.76 -29.14
N ASN A 319 13.65 19.20 -27.98
CA ASN A 319 12.84 19.68 -26.86
C ASN A 319 13.16 21.15 -26.55
N LYS A 320 12.14 21.94 -26.22
CA LYS A 320 12.30 23.36 -25.88
C LYS A 320 12.06 23.60 -24.40
N HIS A 321 13.00 24.29 -23.76
CA HIS A 321 12.99 24.63 -22.34
C HIS A 321 13.08 26.14 -22.13
N CYS A 322 12.06 26.73 -21.49
CA CYS A 322 12.05 28.16 -21.21
C CYS A 322 12.83 28.47 -19.93
N CYS A 323 13.83 29.34 -20.03
CA CYS A 323 14.64 29.76 -18.88
C CYS A 323 13.79 30.62 -17.92
N PRO A 324 13.63 30.23 -16.64
CA PRO A 324 12.81 31.00 -15.69
C PRO A 324 13.42 32.36 -15.32
N PHE A 325 14.71 32.58 -15.63
CA PHE A 325 15.43 33.81 -15.28
C PHE A 325 15.38 34.90 -16.35
N CYS A 326 15.34 34.53 -17.64
CA CYS A 326 15.39 35.48 -18.74
C CYS A 326 14.37 35.20 -19.86
N GLN A 327 13.51 34.18 -19.69
CA GLN A 327 12.47 33.77 -20.64
C GLN A 327 12.98 33.33 -22.01
N HIS A 328 14.29 33.11 -22.15
CA HIS A 328 14.89 32.56 -23.37
C HIS A 328 14.47 31.09 -23.56
N SER A 329 14.08 30.73 -24.78
CA SER A 329 13.75 29.35 -25.16
C SER A 329 15.01 28.64 -25.64
N ASN A 330 15.45 27.64 -24.88
CA ASN A 330 16.62 26.83 -25.20
C ASN A 330 16.15 25.57 -25.93
N GLU A 331 16.72 25.28 -27.09
CA GLU A 331 16.38 24.12 -27.90
C GLU A 331 17.45 23.03 -27.70
N ILE A 332 17.06 21.93 -27.05
CA ILE A 332 17.95 20.81 -26.77
C ILE A 332 17.77 19.76 -27.87
N VAL A 333 18.86 19.43 -28.56
CA VAL A 333 18.86 18.56 -29.75
C VAL A 333 19.37 17.17 -29.41
N GLY A 334 20.21 17.02 -28.39
CA GLY A 334 20.75 15.74 -27.92
C GLY A 334 20.81 15.61 -26.39
N LYS A 335 20.95 14.36 -25.92
CA LYS A 335 21.03 14.06 -24.48
C LYS A 335 22.26 14.65 -23.79
N ASP A 336 23.35 14.84 -24.55
CA ASP A 336 24.64 15.32 -24.05
C ASP A 336 24.61 16.82 -23.69
N GLU A 337 23.57 17.54 -24.10
CA GLU A 337 23.38 18.96 -23.76
C GLU A 337 22.73 19.15 -22.38
N TYR A 338 22.15 18.08 -21.80
CA TYR A 338 21.65 18.15 -20.43
C TYR A 338 22.79 18.03 -19.43
N ILE A 339 22.76 18.92 -18.43
CA ILE A 339 23.58 18.80 -17.24
C ILE A 339 22.89 17.84 -16.29
N ILE A 340 23.56 16.74 -15.97
CA ILE A 340 23.02 15.69 -15.11
C ILE A 340 23.40 16.02 -13.68
N LYS A 341 22.40 16.11 -12.80
CA LYS A 341 22.63 16.17 -11.35
C LYS A 341 22.01 14.94 -10.71
N THR A 342 22.82 14.20 -9.96
CA THR A 342 22.29 13.12 -9.12
C THR A 342 21.45 13.73 -8.02
N SER A 343 20.22 13.28 -7.90
CA SER A 343 19.35 13.62 -6.77
C SER A 343 19.20 12.38 -5.91
N ASP A 344 19.57 12.50 -4.64
CA ASP A 344 19.34 11.46 -3.63
C ASP A 344 17.84 11.31 -3.33
#